data_AF-A0A929GIZ6-F1
#
_entry.id   AF-A0A929GIZ6-F1
#
_cell.length_a   1.000
_cell.length_b   1.000
_cell.length_c   1.000
_cell.angle_alpha   90.00
_cell.angle_beta   90.00
_cell.angle_gamma   90.00
#
_symmetry.space_group_name_H-M   'P 1'
#
loop_
_entity.id
_entity.type
_entity.pdbx_description
1 polymer ?
#
loop_
_entity_poly.entity_id
_entity_poly.type
_entity_poly.pdbx_seq_one_letter_code
_entity_poly.pdbx_strand_id
1 'polypeptide(L)'
;MIKYLLSALVMMILIIPGVSADEIKLTASARNIVSVGDRFQLTYTVNARGGQFSGPRIKDFRVLSGPNISTNQSYQVINGKMSQSITVSYVYYL
;
A
#
# COMPACT_ATOMS: atom_id res chain seq x y z
N MET A 1 13.04 -21.38 -42.90
CA MET A 1 13.62 -20.41 -41.93
C MET A 1 12.54 -19.59 -41.20
N ILE A 2 11.64 -18.89 -41.90
CA ILE A 2 10.58 -18.05 -41.30
C ILE A 2 9.65 -18.82 -40.33
N LYS A 3 9.29 -20.08 -40.64
CA LYS A 3 8.41 -20.92 -39.80
C LYS A 3 9.02 -21.22 -38.42
N TYR A 4 10.32 -21.49 -38.36
CA TYR A 4 11.03 -21.78 -37.11
C TYR A 4 11.24 -20.52 -36.27
N LEU A 5 11.36 -19.37 -36.93
CA LEU A 5 11.45 -18.07 -36.27
C LEU A 5 10.10 -17.67 -35.66
N LEU A 6 8.99 -17.94 -36.38
CA LEU A 6 7.64 -17.77 -35.86
C LEU A 6 7.37 -18.71 -34.67
N SER A 7 7.78 -19.98 -34.76
CA SER A 7 7.61 -20.93 -33.65
C SER A 7 8.45 -20.56 -32.43
N ALA A 8 9.68 -20.04 -32.63
CA ALA A 8 10.53 -19.58 -31.54
C ALA A 8 9.94 -18.36 -30.81
N LEU A 9 9.32 -17.43 -31.55
CA LEU A 9 8.65 -16.26 -30.97
C LEU A 9 7.42 -16.66 -30.12
N VAL A 10 6.62 -17.62 -30.62
CA VAL A 10 5.47 -18.16 -29.87
C VAL A 10 5.93 -18.86 -28.59
N MET A 11 7.02 -19.61 -28.65
CA MET A 11 7.58 -20.32 -27.50
C MET A 11 8.15 -19.36 -26.44
N MET A 12 8.73 -18.23 -26.85
CA MET A 12 9.22 -17.19 -25.94
C MET A 12 8.08 -16.48 -25.19
N ILE A 13 6.94 -16.26 -25.84
CA ILE A 13 5.75 -15.65 -25.21
C ILE A 13 5.13 -16.59 -24.17
N LEU A 14 5.17 -17.91 -24.37
CA LEU A 14 4.64 -18.90 -23.42
C LEU A 14 5.44 -19.01 -22.11
N ILE A 15 6.68 -18.49 -22.07
CA ILE A 15 7.56 -18.61 -20.90
C ILE A 15 7.43 -17.39 -19.96
N ILE A 16 6.65 -16.37 -20.33
CA ILE A 16 6.48 -15.17 -19.51
C ILE A 16 5.69 -15.57 -18.24
N PRO A 17 6.31 -15.53 -17.03
CA PRO A 17 5.55 -15.77 -15.81
C PRO A 17 4.50 -14.66 -15.63
N GLY A 18 3.28 -15.04 -15.25
CA GLY A 18 2.18 -14.11 -15.04
C GLY A 18 2.53 -13.05 -13.98
N VAL A 19 2.29 -11.78 -14.30
CA VAL A 19 2.44 -10.69 -13.34
C VAL A 19 1.32 -10.79 -12.32
N SER A 20 1.66 -11.03 -11.06
CA SER A 20 0.71 -10.98 -9.95
C SER A 20 0.68 -9.55 -9.41
N ALA A 21 -0.48 -8.90 -9.45
CA ALA A 21 -0.67 -7.60 -8.81
C ALA A 21 -0.96 -7.81 -7.33
N ASP A 22 -0.23 -7.10 -6.47
CA ASP A 22 -0.51 -7.11 -5.04
C ASP A 22 -1.75 -6.25 -4.76
N GLU A 23 -2.65 -6.73 -3.91
CA GLU A 23 -3.90 -6.04 -3.60
C GLU A 23 -3.62 -4.78 -2.79
N ILE A 24 -4.20 -3.64 -3.18
CA ILE A 24 -4.13 -2.40 -2.39
C ILE A 24 -5.10 -2.50 -1.21
N LYS A 25 -4.54 -2.47 -0.01
CA LYS A 25 -5.21 -2.48 1.29
C LYS A 25 -5.05 -1.12 1.95
N LEU A 26 -6.19 -0.51 2.24
CA LEU A 26 -6.31 0.68 3.07
C LEU A 26 -6.97 0.29 4.39
N THR A 27 -6.31 0.56 5.50
CA THR A 27 -6.87 0.34 6.84
C THR A 27 -6.89 1.65 7.64
N ALA A 28 -7.89 1.79 8.50
CA ALA A 28 -8.00 2.90 9.44
C ALA A 28 -8.04 2.33 10.86
N SER A 29 -7.30 2.95 11.77
CA SER A 29 -7.23 2.53 13.17
C SER A 29 -7.29 3.74 14.08
N ALA A 30 -8.11 3.65 15.12
CA ALA A 30 -8.26 4.63 16.18
C ALA A 30 -8.67 3.90 17.47
N ARG A 31 -8.72 4.63 18.59
CA ARG A 31 -9.25 4.08 19.84
C ARG A 31 -10.76 3.85 19.71
N ASN A 32 -11.24 2.67 20.12
CA ASN A 32 -12.65 2.28 19.97
C ASN A 32 -13.63 3.16 20.77
N ILE A 33 -13.21 3.65 21.93
CA ILE A 33 -14.02 4.50 22.82
C ILE A 33 -13.13 5.63 23.32
N VAL A 34 -13.64 6.86 23.23
CA VAL A 34 -12.99 8.08 23.69
C VAL A 34 -13.99 8.93 24.47
N SER A 35 -13.53 9.61 25.51
CA SER A 35 -14.34 10.54 26.29
C SER A 35 -14.18 11.97 25.77
N VAL A 36 -15.12 12.85 26.13
CA VAL A 36 -14.99 14.27 25.79
C VAL A 36 -13.74 14.85 26.45
N GLY A 37 -12.87 15.45 25.63
CA GLY A 37 -11.59 16.02 26.07
C GLY A 37 -10.38 15.08 25.91
N ASP A 38 -10.61 13.81 25.57
CA ASP A 38 -9.52 12.87 25.30
C ASP A 38 -8.79 13.23 24.00
N ARG A 39 -7.47 13.04 24.02
CA ARG A 39 -6.63 13.10 22.83
C ARG A 39 -6.33 11.70 22.34
N PHE A 40 -6.46 11.47 21.05
CA PHE A 40 -6.19 10.16 20.47
C PHE A 40 -5.67 10.26 19.03
N GLN A 41 -5.15 9.15 18.54
CA GLN A 41 -4.61 9.05 17.20
C GLN A 41 -5.62 8.39 16.27
N LEU A 42 -5.77 8.96 15.08
CA LEU A 42 -6.38 8.32 13.93
C LEU A 42 -5.29 8.04 12.89
N THR A 43 -5.08 6.77 12.60
CA THR A 43 -4.02 6.31 11.68
C THR A 43 -4.63 5.63 10.46
N TYR A 44 -4.36 6.17 9.28
CA TYR A 44 -4.62 5.48 8.02
C TYR A 44 -3.34 4.79 7.54
N THR A 45 -3.44 3.53 7.13
CA THR A 45 -2.30 2.74 6.63
C THR A 45 -2.62 2.18 5.26
N VAL A 46 -1.74 2.40 4.29
CA VAL A 46 -1.88 1.88 2.92
C VAL A 46 -0.63 1.13 2.48
N ASN A 47 -0.80 -0.02 1.83
CA ASN A 47 0.31 -0.86 1.34
C ASN A 47 0.71 -0.55 -0.12
N ALA A 48 0.64 0.70 -0.55
CA ALA A 48 0.98 1.10 -1.91
C ALA A 48 1.85 2.36 -1.93
N ARG A 49 2.77 2.44 -2.91
CA ARG A 49 3.46 3.68 -3.28
C ARG A 49 2.68 4.38 -4.38
N GLY A 50 2.47 5.68 -4.22
CA GLY A 50 1.83 6.51 -5.24
C GLY A 50 0.33 6.65 -5.02
N GLY A 51 -0.15 7.87 -5.23
CA GLY A 51 -1.49 8.33 -4.88
C GLY A 51 -1.45 9.40 -3.79
N GLN A 52 -2.13 10.52 -4.01
CA GLN A 52 -2.42 11.47 -2.94
C GLN A 52 -3.57 10.88 -2.12
N PHE A 53 -3.24 10.17 -1.05
CA PHE A 53 -4.26 9.79 -0.09
C PHE A 53 -4.84 11.07 0.51
N SER A 54 -6.08 11.36 0.17
CA SER A 54 -6.90 12.37 0.83
C SER A 54 -7.94 11.62 1.64
N GLY A 55 -7.70 11.51 2.95
CA GLY A 55 -8.66 10.89 3.86
C GLY A 55 -9.99 11.64 3.86
N PRO A 56 -11.09 10.99 4.28
CA PRO A 56 -12.37 11.66 4.43
C PRO A 56 -12.26 12.82 5.44
N ARG A 57 -13.13 13.82 5.31
CA ARG A 57 -13.24 14.88 6.33
C ARG A 57 -13.55 14.26 7.68
N ILE A 58 -12.70 14.52 8.66
CA ILE A 58 -12.92 14.16 10.06
C ILE A 58 -13.98 15.12 10.59
N LYS A 59 -15.21 14.61 10.75
CA LYS A 59 -16.32 15.33 11.37
C LYS A 59 -16.33 15.02 12.86
N ASP A 60 -16.92 15.91 13.66
CA ASP A 60 -17.15 15.74 15.11
C ASP A 60 -15.90 15.74 16.02
N PHE A 61 -14.69 15.68 15.45
CA PHE A 61 -13.44 15.81 16.17
C PHE A 61 -12.62 17.01 15.69
N ARG A 62 -11.91 17.64 16.63
CA ARG A 62 -10.98 18.72 16.31
C ARG A 62 -9.63 18.12 15.92
N VAL A 63 -9.14 18.43 14.74
CA VAL A 63 -7.76 18.06 14.36
C VAL A 63 -6.79 18.97 15.12
N LEU A 64 -5.98 18.36 15.98
CA LEU A 64 -4.92 19.05 16.73
C LEU A 64 -3.63 19.13 15.91
N SER A 65 -3.29 18.08 15.17
CA SER A 65 -2.15 18.06 14.24
C SER A 65 -2.23 16.93 13.22
N GLY A 66 -1.42 17.03 12.17
CA GLY A 66 -1.28 16.05 11.08
C GLY A 66 -1.91 16.48 9.75
N PRO A 67 -1.89 15.62 8.72
CA PRO A 67 -1.36 14.26 8.77
C PRO A 67 0.17 14.23 8.88
N ASN A 68 0.68 13.50 9.87
CA ASN A 68 2.08 13.12 9.91
C ASN A 68 2.27 11.86 9.07
N ILE A 69 3.14 11.92 8.07
CA ILE A 69 3.31 10.85 7.09
C ILE A 69 4.58 10.08 7.41
N SER A 70 4.48 8.75 7.49
CA SER A 70 5.63 7.86 7.55
C SER A 70 5.55 6.81 6.43
N THR A 71 6.70 6.38 5.94
CA THR A 71 6.79 5.34 4.90
C THR A 71 7.79 4.29 5.34
N ASN A 72 7.33 3.05 5.43
CA ASN A 72 8.13 1.87 5.70
C ASN A 72 8.24 1.03 4.42
N GLN A 73 9.44 0.61 4.06
CA GLN A 73 9.64 -0.25 2.90
C GLN A 73 10.64 -1.36 3.23
N SER A 74 10.30 -2.59 2.85
CA SER A 74 11.18 -3.75 2.93
C SER A 74 11.22 -4.49 1.59
N TYR A 75 12.38 -5.08 1.31
CA TYR A 75 12.62 -5.93 0.15
C TYR A 75 13.14 -7.28 0.66
N GLN A 76 12.55 -8.37 0.19
CA GLN A 76 12.92 -9.72 0.56
C GLN A 76 13.11 -10.55 -0.70
N VAL A 77 14.17 -11.36 -0.74
CA VAL A 77 14.43 -12.29 -1.83
C VAL A 77 14.59 -13.68 -1.22
N ILE A 78 13.66 -14.58 -1.49
CA ILE A 78 13.64 -15.95 -0.95
C ILE A 78 13.54 -16.92 -2.13
N ASN A 79 14.53 -17.78 -2.30
CA ASN A 79 14.61 -18.78 -3.38
C ASN A 79 14.36 -18.18 -4.78
N GLY A 80 14.97 -17.04 -5.07
CA GLY A 80 14.82 -16.33 -6.35
C GLY A 80 13.48 -15.59 -6.53
N LYS A 81 12.55 -15.69 -5.57
CA LYS A 81 11.31 -14.90 -5.56
C LYS A 81 11.55 -13.58 -4.82
N MET A 82 11.40 -12.47 -5.53
CA MET A 82 11.43 -11.14 -4.95
C MET A 82 10.04 -10.79 -4.39
N SER A 83 10.01 -10.36 -3.14
CA SER A 83 8.84 -9.78 -2.46
C SER A 83 9.19 -8.38 -1.98
N GLN A 84 8.30 -7.42 -2.22
CA GLN A 84 8.45 -6.05 -1.76
C GLN A 84 7.24 -5.70 -0.89
N SER A 85 7.47 -5.14 0.28
CA SER A 85 6.40 -4.59 1.11
C SER A 85 6.62 -3.09 1.30
N ILE A 86 5.59 -2.31 0.99
CA ILE A 86 5.52 -0.88 1.26
C ILE A 86 4.37 -0.66 2.24
N THR A 87 4.55 0.26 3.17
CA THR A 87 3.48 0.72 4.06
C THR A 87 3.63 2.20 4.26
N VAL A 88 2.60 2.97 3.94
CA VAL A 88 2.53 4.41 4.19
C VAL A 88 1.48 4.65 5.27
N SER A 89 1.86 5.33 6.35
CA SER A 89 0.96 5.68 7.45
C SER A 89 0.73 7.18 7.49
N TYR A 90 -0.54 7.58 7.65
CA TYR A 90 -0.98 8.95 7.84
C TYR A 90 -1.60 9.07 9.23
N VAL A 91 -0.95 9.80 10.13
CA VAL A 91 -1.36 9.93 11.53
C VAL A 91 -1.93 11.32 11.80
N TYR A 92 -3.15 11.36 12.31
CA TYR A 92 -3.80 12.56 12.84
C TYR A 92 -3.89 12.48 14.35
N TYR A 93 -3.69 13.61 15.03
CA TYR A 93 -3.99 13.75 16.44
C TYR A 93 -5.30 14.53 16.57
N LEU A 94 -6.26 13.92 17.25
CA LEU A 94 -7.60 14.44 17.51
C LEU A 94 -7.76 14.75 19.01
#